data_AF-A0A6V7KR33-F1
#
_entry.id   AF-A0A6V7KR33-F1
#
_cell.length_a   1.000
_cell.length_b   1.000
_cell.length_c   1.000
_cell.angle_alpha   90.00
_cell.angle_beta   90.00
_cell.angle_gamma   90.00
#
_symmetry.space_group_name_H-M   'P 1'
#
loop_
_entity.id
_entity.type
_entity.pdbx_description
1 polymer ?
#
loop_
_entity_poly.entity_id
_entity_poly.type
_entity_poly.pdbx_seq_one_letter_code
_entity_poly.pdbx_strand_id
1 'polypeptide(L)' 'AKTVLDTMVSVESQLNELTFKEAEISKLYTREHPAYRALMEKRKTLQQERDKLNKR' A
#
# COMPACT_ATOMS: atom_id res chain seq x y z
N ALA A 1 12.75 -19.60 10.75
CA ALA A 1 13.19 -18.31 10.17
C ALA A 1 11.98 -17.66 9.54
N LYS A 2 11.64 -16.40 9.89
CA LYS A 2 10.60 -15.65 9.18
C LYS A 2 11.10 -15.42 7.76
N THR A 3 10.42 -16.03 6.80
CA THR A 3 10.90 -16.11 5.42
C THR A 3 10.55 -14.82 4.69
N VAL A 4 11.34 -14.43 3.70
CA VAL A 4 11.06 -13.28 2.81
C VAL A 4 9.59 -13.27 2.32
N LEU A 5 9.00 -14.47 2.15
CA LEU A 5 7.59 -14.69 1.86
C LEU A 5 6.63 -14.07 2.90
N ASP A 6 6.87 -14.22 4.20
CA ASP A 6 6.02 -13.60 5.24
C ASP A 6 6.03 -12.08 5.14
N THR A 7 7.19 -11.52 4.76
CA THR A 7 7.36 -10.07 4.63
C THR A 7 6.65 -9.58 3.37
N MET A 8 6.76 -10.32 2.26
CA MET A 8 6.06 -10.03 1.01
C MET A 8 4.53 -10.09 1.20
N VAL A 9 4.00 -11.13 1.85
CA VAL A 9 2.56 -11.27 2.13
C VAL A 9 2.07 -10.14 3.04
N SER A 10 2.87 -9.74 4.03
CA SER A 10 2.53 -8.61 4.90
C SER A 10 2.44 -7.28 4.10
N VAL A 11 3.37 -7.04 3.18
CA VAL A 11 3.36 -5.84 2.32
C VAL A 11 2.17 -5.86 1.36
N GLU A 12 1.84 -7.01 0.77
CA GLU A 12 0.65 -7.15 -0.09
C GLU A 12 -0.65 -6.92 0.67
N SER A 13 -0.76 -7.43 1.90
CA SER A 13 -1.93 -7.18 2.76
C SER A 13 -2.10 -5.69 3.07
N GLN A 14 -1.00 -4.97 3.36
CA GLN A 14 -1.04 -3.52 3.58
C GLN A 14 -1.42 -2.74 2.32
N LEU A 15 -0.92 -3.16 1.15
CA LEU A 15 -1.30 -2.54 -0.13
C LEU A 15 -2.80 -2.73 -0.42
N ASN A 16 -3.36 -3.89 -0.10
CA ASN A 16 -4.80 -4.15 -0.23
C ASN A 16 -5.62 -3.28 0.72
N GLU A 17 -5.23 -3.12 1.99
CA GLU A 17 -5.90 -2.22 2.92
C GLU A 17 -5.84 -0.75 2.47
N LEU A 18 -4.69 -0.30 1.96
CA LEU A 18 -4.54 1.06 1.44
C LEU A 18 -5.45 1.28 0.23
N THR A 19 -5.59 0.28 -0.65
CA THR A 19 -6.49 0.33 -1.80
C THR A 19 -7.96 0.37 -1.38
N PHE A 20 -8.34 -0.37 -0.33
CA PHE A 20 -9.68 -0.31 0.24
C PHE A 20 -9.98 1.08 0.82
N LYS A 21 -9.06 1.63 1.61
CA LYS A 21 -9.16 3.00 2.14
C LYS A 21 -9.19 4.02 1.00
N GLU A 22 -8.42 3.79 -0.06
CA GLU A 22 -8.44 4.64 -1.26
C GLU A 22 -9.80 4.62 -1.94
N ALA A 23 -10.42 3.45 -2.11
CA ALA A 23 -11.75 3.31 -2.72
C ALA A 23 -12.85 3.95 -1.85
N GLU A 24 -12.76 3.79 -0.53
CA GLU A 24 -13.69 4.36 0.43
C GLU A 24 -13.56 5.89 0.49
N ILE A 25 -12.31 6.39 0.53
CA ILE A 25 -12.01 7.81 0.44
C ILE A 25 -12.42 8.36 -0.91
N SER A 26 -12.22 7.66 -2.02
CA SER A 26 -12.68 8.12 -3.34
C SER A 26 -14.20 8.16 -3.47
N LYS A 27 -14.93 7.43 -2.62
CA LYS A 27 -16.39 7.42 -2.59
C LYS A 27 -16.97 8.50 -1.68
N LEU A 28 -16.28 8.80 -0.57
CA LEU A 28 -16.69 9.81 0.43
C LEU A 28 -16.07 11.19 0.19
N TYR A 29 -14.88 11.25 -0.40
CA TYR A 29 -14.04 12.43 -0.53
C TYR A 29 -13.46 12.56 -1.96
N THR A 30 -13.10 13.78 -2.33
CA THR A 30 -12.46 14.06 -3.62
C THR A 30 -10.95 13.78 -3.56
N ARG A 31 -10.32 13.67 -4.73
CA ARG A 31 -8.86 13.46 -4.91
C ARG A 31 -7.99 14.53 -4.23
N GLU A 32 -8.58 15.62 -3.75
CA GLU A 32 -7.91 16.69 -3.01
C GLU A 32 -7.78 16.43 -1.51
N HIS A 33 -8.41 15.37 -0.98
CA HIS A 33 -8.34 15.09 0.44
C HIS A 33 -6.89 14.73 0.86
N PRO A 34 -6.34 15.35 1.92
CA PRO A 34 -4.97 15.09 2.37
C PRO A 34 -4.71 13.63 2.71
N ALA A 35 -5.73 12.90 3.17
CA ALA A 35 -5.67 11.45 3.37
C ALA A 35 -5.38 10.69 2.06
N TYR A 36 -5.98 11.08 0.93
CA TYR A 36 -5.73 10.44 -0.37
C TYR A 36 -4.27 10.61 -0.80
N ARG A 37 -3.71 11.83 -0.67
CA ARG A 37 -2.28 12.06 -0.94
C ARG A 37 -1.38 11.21 -0.06
N ALA A 38 -1.67 11.13 1.24
CA ALA A 38 -0.87 10.34 2.17
C ALA A 38 -0.94 8.83 1.86
N LEU A 39 -2.11 8.33 1.45
CA LEU A 39 -2.27 6.94 1.02
C LEU A 39 -1.51 6.65 -0.27
N MET A 40 -1.54 7.56 -1.24
CA MET A 40 -0.80 7.42 -2.51
C MET A 40 0.72 7.37 -2.30
N GLU A 41 1.26 8.26 -1.46
CA GLU A 41 2.67 8.22 -1.04
C GLU A 41 3.01 6.88 -0.39
N LYS A 42 2.20 6.46 0.59
CA LYS A 42 2.44 5.22 1.35
C LYS A 42 2.35 3.97 0.48
N ARG A 43 1.37 3.94 -0.44
CA ARG A 43 1.22 2.88 -1.45
C ARG A 43 2.46 2.81 -2.33
N LYS A 44 2.97 3.94 -2.80
CA LYS A 44 4.17 4.00 -3.65
C LYS A 44 5.41 3.47 -2.91
N THR A 45 5.58 3.83 -1.64
CA THR A 45 6.68 3.31 -0.80
C THR A 45 6.59 1.81 -0.61
N LEU A 46 5.42 1.27 -0.27
CA LEU A 46 5.21 -0.17 -0.11
C LEU A 46 5.38 -0.93 -1.44
N GLN A 47 4.96 -0.33 -2.56
CA GLN A 47 5.17 -0.91 -3.89
C GLN A 47 6.67 -1.05 -4.20
N GLN A 48 7.47 -0.02 -3.91
CA GLN A 48 8.92 -0.06 -4.08
C GLN A 48 9.58 -1.08 -3.15
N GLU A 49 9.09 -1.22 -1.93
CA GLU A 49 9.58 -2.20 -0.96
C GLU A 49 9.25 -3.64 -1.42
N ARG A 50 8.04 -3.86 -1.94
CA ARG A 50 7.63 -5.11 -2.57
C ARG A 50 8.49 -5.44 -3.79
N ASP A 51 8.76 -4.48 -4.67
CA ASP A 51 9.62 -4.70 -5.83
C ASP A 51 11.07 -4.99 -5.44
N LYS A 52 11.59 -4.38 -4.37
CA LYS A 52 12.90 -4.72 -3.79
C LYS A 52 12.92 -6.14 -3.24
N LEU A 53 11.87 -6.56 -2.54
CA LEU A 53 11.74 -7.92 -2.01
C LEU A 53 11.60 -8.96 -3.13
N ASN A 54 10.93 -8.60 -4.23
CA ASN A 54 10.72 -9.47 -5.39
C ASN A 54 11.94 -9.58 -6.31
N LYS A 55 12.87 -8.61 -6.25
CA LYS A 55 14.15 -8.63 -6.96
C LYS A 55 15.27 -9.39 -6.24
N ARG A 56 15.06 -9.76 -4.98
CA ARG A 56 16.00 -10.56 -4.17
C ARG A 56 15.72 -12.04 -4.36
#